data_AF-A0A0D0QQ17-F1
#
_entry.id   AF-A0A0D0QQ17-F1
#
_cell.length_a   1.000
_cell.length_b   1.000
_cell.length_c   1.000
_cell.angle_alpha   90.00
_cell.angle_beta   90.00
_cell.angle_gamma   90.00
#
_symmetry.space_group_name_H-M   'P 1'
#
loop_
_entity.id
_entity.type
_entity.pdbx_description
1 polymer ?
#
loop_
_entity_poly.entity_id
_entity_poly.type
_entity_poly.pdbx_seq_one_letter_code
_entity_poly.pdbx_strand_id
1 'polypeptide(L)'
;MYTLDRIRKKEDRRKEKTAISYLCAAILCLLFACIYEHFSYGVYSIFMIGAFLFPLILGGFVFFLLWFFDKPTPSDGWTMVYHCGVATLTVGSIVKGVLEIYGTTNWLTGIYWIVGILFVGIGVIGYGFRNISVNSITE
;
A
#
# COMPACT_ATOMS: atom_id res chain seq x y z
N MET A 1 8.87 20.60 26.76
CA MET A 1 9.45 21.08 25.50
C MET A 1 10.33 20.01 24.83
N TYR A 2 11.51 19.68 25.36
CA TYR A 2 12.51 18.80 24.71
C TYR A 2 12.07 17.35 24.40
N THR A 3 11.13 16.81 25.16
CA THR A 3 10.61 15.45 24.97
C THR A 3 9.67 15.34 23.79
N LEU A 4 8.85 16.37 23.53
CA LEU A 4 7.87 16.35 22.45
C LEU A 4 8.54 16.51 21.08
N ASP A 5 9.58 17.35 20.98
CA ASP A 5 10.37 17.49 19.74
C ASP A 5 11.06 16.17 19.35
N ARG A 6 11.52 15.38 20.33
CA ARG A 6 12.08 14.05 20.06
C ARG A 6 11.04 13.05 19.58
N ILE A 7 9.81 13.12 20.11
CA ILE A 7 8.72 12.24 19.68
C ILE A 7 8.31 12.58 18.25
N ARG A 8 8.09 13.88 17.95
CA ARG A 8 7.73 14.34 16.60
C ARG A 8 8.78 13.96 15.56
N LYS A 9 10.05 14.24 15.85
CA LYS A 9 11.19 13.88 14.97
C LYS A 9 11.31 12.36 14.75
N LYS A 10 10.99 11.53 15.75
CA LYS A 10 11.01 10.07 15.63
C LYS A 10 9.84 9.57 14.76
N GLU A 11 8.68 10.21 14.85
CA GLU A 11 7.51 9.89 14.03
C GLU A 11 7.75 10.25 12.56
N ASP A 12 8.29 11.45 12.28
CA ASP A 12 8.60 11.91 10.93
C ASP A 12 9.60 10.95 10.24
N ARG A 13 10.66 10.58 10.95
CA ARG A 13 11.64 9.59 10.50
C ARG A 13 11.03 8.21 10.22
N ARG A 14 9.95 7.84 10.91
CA ARG A 14 9.23 6.58 10.68
C ARG A 14 8.39 6.66 9.40
N LYS A 15 7.66 7.78 9.22
CA LYS A 15 6.89 8.08 8.00
C LYS A 15 7.80 8.07 6.77
N GLU A 16 8.95 8.73 6.84
CA GLU A 16 9.97 8.76 5.78
C GLU A 16 10.46 7.35 5.43
N LYS A 17 10.83 6.54 6.43
CA LYS A 17 11.27 5.17 6.20
C LYS A 17 10.19 4.33 5.51
N THR A 18 8.95 4.42 5.96
CA THR A 18 7.83 3.71 5.37
C THR A 18 7.58 4.17 3.91
N ALA A 19 7.62 5.48 3.64
CA ALA A 19 7.48 6.02 2.30
C ALA A 19 8.62 5.55 1.38
N ILE A 20 9.87 5.56 1.86
CA ILE A 20 11.02 5.04 1.11
C ILE A 20 10.87 3.55 0.82
N SER A 21 10.39 2.75 1.79
CA SER A 21 10.12 1.32 1.56
C SER A 21 9.07 1.11 0.46
N TYR A 22 8.00 1.91 0.44
CA TYR A 22 6.98 1.85 -0.61
C TYR A 22 7.50 2.29 -1.98
N LEU A 23 8.34 3.33 -2.03
CA LEU A 23 9.01 3.75 -3.26
C LEU A 23 9.94 2.66 -3.79
N CYS A 24 10.75 2.04 -2.92
CA CYS A 24 11.57 0.89 -3.31
C CYS A 24 10.71 -0.27 -3.85
N ALA A 25 9.60 -0.60 -3.18
CA ALA A 25 8.69 -1.65 -3.65
C ALA A 25 8.06 -1.31 -5.02
N ALA A 26 7.67 -0.06 -5.24
CA ALA A 26 7.16 0.41 -6.51
C ALA A 26 8.22 0.34 -7.62
N ILE A 27 9.47 0.76 -7.35
CA ILE A 27 10.59 0.66 -8.30
C ILE A 27 10.88 -0.80 -8.64
N LEU A 28 10.88 -1.70 -7.65
CA LEU A 28 11.05 -3.13 -7.90
C LEU A 28 9.92 -3.68 -8.78
N CYS A 29 8.65 -3.36 -8.47
CA CYS A 29 7.51 -3.78 -9.29
C CYS A 29 7.60 -3.21 -10.71
N LEU A 30 8.06 -1.96 -10.87
CA LEU A 30 8.25 -1.32 -12.17
C LEU A 30 9.40 -1.96 -12.95
N LEU A 31 10.50 -2.32 -12.29
CA LEU A 31 11.57 -3.10 -12.92
C LEU A 31 11.06 -4.46 -13.39
N PHE A 32 10.27 -5.17 -12.57
CA PHE A 32 9.63 -6.42 -12.98
C PHE A 32 8.71 -6.22 -14.18
N ALA A 33 7.91 -5.15 -14.20
CA ALA A 33 7.05 -4.82 -15.33
C ALA A 33 7.84 -4.49 -16.61
N CYS A 34 8.94 -3.72 -16.52
CA CYS A 34 9.82 -3.42 -17.65
C CYS A 34 10.52 -4.66 -18.20
N ILE A 35 11.10 -5.48 -17.31
CA ILE A 35 11.72 -6.76 -17.70
C ILE A 35 10.66 -7.61 -18.40
N TYR A 36 9.48 -7.70 -17.82
CA TYR A 36 8.39 -8.48 -18.38
C TYR A 36 7.98 -8.00 -19.77
N GLU A 37 7.75 -6.70 -19.94
CA GLU A 37 7.39 -6.09 -21.23
C GLU A 37 8.43 -6.41 -22.32
N HIS A 38 9.71 -6.42 -21.97
CA HIS A 38 10.79 -6.77 -22.88
C HIS A 38 10.75 -8.25 -23.32
N PHE A 39 10.30 -9.16 -22.45
CA PHE A 39 10.25 -10.61 -22.71
C PHE A 39 8.87 -11.13 -23.14
N SER A 40 7.84 -10.28 -23.21
CA SER A 40 6.45 -10.70 -23.46
C SER A 40 6.14 -11.18 -24.88
N TYR A 41 7.02 -10.97 -25.86
CA TYR A 41 6.83 -11.34 -27.28
C TYR A 41 5.40 -11.05 -27.82
N GLY A 42 4.77 -9.95 -27.38
CA GLY A 42 3.43 -9.52 -27.81
C GLY A 42 2.25 -9.84 -26.87
N VAL A 43 2.47 -10.52 -25.73
CA VAL A 43 1.41 -10.82 -24.75
C VAL A 43 1.48 -9.90 -23.54
N TYR A 44 0.62 -8.87 -23.54
CA TYR A 44 0.57 -7.85 -22.50
C TYR A 44 -0.56 -8.11 -21.49
N SER A 45 -0.31 -7.83 -20.21
CA SER A 45 -1.35 -7.75 -19.19
C SER A 45 -1.35 -6.39 -18.53
N ILE A 46 -2.52 -5.74 -18.52
CA ILE A 46 -2.74 -4.43 -17.89
C ILE A 46 -2.50 -4.49 -16.37
N PHE A 47 -2.75 -5.65 -15.75
CA PHE A 47 -2.62 -5.83 -14.30
C PHE A 47 -1.17 -5.93 -13.86
N MET A 48 -0.30 -6.46 -14.72
CA MET A 48 1.12 -6.56 -14.44
C MET A 48 1.83 -5.22 -14.56
N ILE A 49 1.55 -4.47 -15.64
CA ILE A 49 2.04 -3.11 -15.82
C ILE A 49 1.48 -2.19 -14.73
N GLY A 50 0.22 -2.39 -14.32
CA GLY A 50 -0.41 -1.62 -13.25
C GLY A 50 0.03 -2.00 -11.83
N ALA A 51 0.81 -3.07 -11.63
CA ALA A 51 1.15 -3.55 -10.29
C ALA A 51 1.96 -2.53 -9.47
N PHE A 52 2.78 -1.69 -10.11
CA PHE A 52 3.54 -0.64 -9.40
C PHE A 52 2.65 0.48 -8.86
N LEU A 53 1.45 0.68 -9.41
CA LEU A 53 0.54 1.74 -8.97
C LEU A 53 0.01 1.48 -7.55
N PHE A 54 -0.15 0.21 -7.14
CA PHE A 54 -0.63 -0.12 -5.81
C PHE A 54 0.32 0.35 -4.70
N PRO A 55 1.61 -0.03 -4.67
CA PRO A 55 2.54 0.48 -3.65
C PRO A 55 2.78 2.00 -3.79
N LEU A 56 2.71 2.55 -5.00
CA LEU A 56 2.90 3.99 -5.23
C LEU A 56 1.73 4.84 -4.70
N ILE A 57 0.50 4.48 -5.04
CA ILE A 57 -0.71 5.21 -4.67
C ILE A 57 -1.14 4.84 -3.24
N LEU A 58 -1.38 3.55 -2.96
CA LEU A 58 -1.87 3.16 -1.64
C LEU A 58 -0.79 3.29 -0.56
N GLY A 59 0.48 3.08 -0.90
CA GLY A 59 1.60 3.25 0.02
C GLY A 59 2.10 4.69 0.05
N GLY A 60 2.70 5.15 -1.04
CA GLY A 60 3.33 6.48 -1.11
C GLY A 60 2.35 7.64 -0.93
N PHE A 61 1.29 7.68 -1.74
CA PHE A 61 0.37 8.82 -1.76
C PHE A 61 -0.46 8.96 -0.48
N VAL A 62 -0.93 7.85 0.12
CA VAL A 62 -1.70 7.91 1.38
C VAL A 62 -0.85 8.40 2.55
N PHE A 63 0.40 7.96 2.66
CA PHE A 63 1.29 8.46 3.72
C PHE A 63 1.70 9.93 3.49
N PHE A 64 1.87 10.35 2.25
CA PHE A 64 2.07 11.75 1.92
C PHE A 64 0.86 12.61 2.29
N LEU A 65 -0.36 12.12 2.04
CA LEU A 65 -1.59 12.80 2.41
C LEU A 65 -1.73 12.91 3.94
N LEU A 66 -1.40 11.85 4.68
CA LEU A 66 -1.37 11.88 6.15
C LEU A 66 -0.38 12.91 6.70
N TRP A 67 0.78 13.08 6.04
CA TRP A 67 1.73 14.14 6.36
C TRP A 67 1.16 15.54 6.07
N PHE A 68 0.48 15.72 4.94
CA PHE A 68 -0.14 16.99 4.57
C PHE A 68 -1.23 17.45 5.57
N PHE A 69 -1.98 16.50 6.15
CA PHE A 69 -3.01 16.81 7.15
C PHE A 69 -2.49 16.85 8.60
N ASP A 70 -1.17 16.77 8.82
CA ASP A 70 -0.50 16.77 10.14
C ASP A 70 -1.13 15.76 11.13
N LYS A 71 -1.75 14.70 10.61
CA LYS A 71 -2.37 13.67 11.44
C LYS A 71 -1.29 12.76 12.00
N PRO A 72 -1.34 12.42 13.29
CA PRO A 72 -0.41 11.46 13.85
C PRO A 72 -0.59 10.13 13.10
N THR A 73 0.52 9.53 12.64
CA THR A 73 0.47 8.18 12.10
C THR A 73 0.63 7.21 13.25
N PRO A 74 -0.44 6.50 13.67
CA PRO A 74 -0.34 5.59 14.79
C PRO A 74 0.51 4.38 14.39
N SER A 75 1.37 3.95 15.30
CA SER A 75 2.12 2.69 15.19
C SER A 75 1.27 1.47 15.59
N ASP A 76 -0.04 1.54 15.36
CA ASP A 76 -1.00 0.54 15.80
C ASP A 76 -1.15 -0.61 14.80
N GLY A 77 -1.78 -1.70 15.25
CA GLY A 77 -2.10 -2.86 14.42
C GLY A 77 -2.91 -2.53 13.17
N TRP A 78 -3.75 -1.49 13.19
CA TRP A 78 -4.56 -1.06 12.03
C TRP A 78 -3.69 -0.61 10.85
N THR A 79 -2.58 0.09 11.11
CA THR A 79 -1.63 0.50 10.07
C THR A 79 -0.92 -0.72 9.47
N MET A 80 -0.66 -1.75 10.28
CA MET A 80 -0.08 -3.01 9.81
C MET A 80 -1.07 -3.80 8.93
N VAL A 81 -2.36 -3.83 9.30
CA VAL A 81 -3.42 -4.42 8.46
C VAL A 81 -3.52 -3.70 7.11
N TYR A 82 -3.43 -2.37 7.12
CA TYR A 82 -3.36 -1.58 5.88
C TYR A 82 -2.14 -1.95 5.03
N HIS A 83 -0.94 -2.03 5.64
CA HIS A 83 0.28 -2.44 4.94
C HIS A 83 0.15 -3.84 4.31
N CYS A 84 -0.44 -4.79 5.05
CA CYS A 84 -0.73 -6.13 4.53
C CYS A 84 -1.72 -6.10 3.36
N GLY A 85 -2.79 -5.30 3.43
CA GLY A 85 -3.75 -5.16 2.33
C GLY A 85 -3.13 -4.63 1.05
N VAL A 86 -2.27 -3.60 1.15
CA VAL A 86 -1.52 -3.07 0.00
C VAL A 86 -0.59 -4.12 -0.60
N ALA A 87 0.11 -4.90 0.24
CA ALA A 87 0.97 -5.99 -0.21
C ALA A 87 0.17 -7.08 -0.94
N THR A 88 -0.99 -7.49 -0.39
CA THR A 88 -1.88 -8.48 -1.02
C THR A 88 -2.41 -8.02 -2.36
N LEU A 89 -2.79 -6.75 -2.52
CA LEU A 89 -3.24 -6.19 -3.81
C LEU A 89 -2.12 -6.16 -4.84
N THR A 90 -0.91 -5.81 -4.42
CA THR A 90 0.28 -5.78 -5.29
C THR A 90 0.59 -7.19 -5.80
N VAL A 91 0.67 -8.17 -4.89
CA VAL A 91 0.91 -9.58 -5.25
C VAL A 91 -0.24 -10.13 -6.10
N GLY A 92 -1.49 -9.82 -5.75
CA GLY A 92 -2.67 -10.25 -6.51
C GLY A 92 -2.67 -9.73 -7.95
N SER A 93 -2.20 -8.49 -8.17
CA SER A 93 -2.08 -7.90 -9.50
C SER A 93 -0.98 -8.55 -10.33
N ILE A 94 0.17 -8.89 -9.71
CA ILE A 94 1.24 -9.65 -10.36
C ILE A 94 0.76 -11.05 -10.74
N VAL A 95 0.15 -11.79 -9.81
CA VAL A 95 -0.37 -13.16 -10.05
C VAL A 95 -1.45 -13.15 -11.13
N LYS A 96 -2.35 -12.17 -11.11
CA LYS A 96 -3.34 -11.98 -12.19
C LYS A 96 -2.68 -11.77 -13.54
N GLY A 97 -1.66 -10.90 -13.56
CA GLY A 97 -0.88 -10.63 -14.76
C GLY A 97 -0.31 -11.89 -15.35
N VAL A 98 0.44 -12.65 -14.55
CA VAL A 98 1.02 -13.95 -14.91
C VAL A 98 -0.03 -14.90 -15.50
N LEU A 99 -1.18 -15.08 -14.84
CA LEU A 99 -2.23 -16.00 -15.30
C LEU A 99 -2.85 -15.59 -16.64
N GLU A 100 -3.06 -14.30 -16.87
CA GLU A 100 -3.61 -13.76 -18.12
C GLU A 100 -2.72 -14.10 -19.32
N ILE A 101 -1.39 -14.11 -19.10
CA ILE A 101 -0.39 -14.44 -20.11
C ILE A 101 -0.36 -15.94 -20.40
N TYR A 102 -0.52 -16.76 -19.36
CA TYR A 102 -0.71 -18.19 -19.50
C TYR A 102 -2.05 -18.55 -20.17
N GLY A 103 -2.93 -17.58 -20.45
CA GLY A 103 -4.24 -17.81 -21.07
C GLY A 103 -5.21 -18.54 -20.14
N THR A 104 -4.96 -18.51 -18.83
CA THR A 104 -5.76 -19.22 -17.83
C THR A 104 -6.47 -18.23 -16.91
N THR A 105 -7.75 -18.46 -16.68
CA THR A 105 -8.55 -17.71 -15.73
C THR A 105 -8.73 -18.54 -14.48
N ASN A 106 -8.20 -18.06 -13.35
CA ASN A 106 -8.32 -18.77 -12.08
C ASN A 106 -9.18 -17.97 -11.09
N TRP A 107 -10.11 -18.65 -10.42
CA TRP A 107 -10.92 -18.09 -9.34
C TRP A 107 -10.07 -17.51 -8.20
N LEU A 108 -8.88 -18.08 -7.96
CA LEU A 108 -7.93 -17.58 -6.94
C LEU A 108 -7.61 -16.09 -7.12
N THR A 109 -7.56 -15.61 -8.36
CA THR A 109 -7.30 -14.20 -8.65
C THR A 109 -8.37 -13.28 -8.06
N GLY A 110 -9.64 -13.71 -8.09
CA GLY A 110 -10.75 -12.98 -7.47
C GLY A 110 -10.58 -12.88 -5.95
N ILE A 111 -10.11 -13.95 -5.31
CA ILE A 111 -9.86 -13.97 -3.85
C ILE A 111 -8.82 -12.91 -3.47
N TYR A 112 -7.70 -12.80 -4.20
CA TYR A 112 -6.67 -11.81 -3.88
C TYR A 112 -7.19 -10.37 -3.91
N TRP A 113 -8.07 -10.05 -4.88
CA TRP A 113 -8.72 -8.75 -4.97
C TRP A 113 -9.68 -8.51 -3.80
N ILE A 114 -10.54 -9.48 -3.49
CA ILE A 114 -11.50 -9.38 -2.39
C ILE A 114 -10.79 -9.21 -1.05
N VAL A 115 -9.79 -10.06 -0.76
CA VAL A 115 -9.04 -10.02 0.50
C VAL A 115 -8.21 -8.74 0.61
N GLY A 116 -7.58 -8.32 -0.48
CA GLY A 116 -6.80 -7.08 -0.52
C GLY A 116 -7.65 -5.84 -0.24
N ILE A 117 -8.80 -5.70 -0.90
CA ILE A 117 -9.75 -4.60 -0.67
C ILE A 117 -10.28 -4.65 0.76
N LEU A 118 -10.62 -5.84 1.25
CA LEU A 118 -11.13 -6.02 2.61
C LEU A 118 -10.11 -5.56 3.66
N PHE A 119 -8.84 -5.96 3.53
CA PHE A 119 -7.78 -5.55 4.45
C PHE A 119 -7.51 -4.04 4.41
N VAL A 120 -7.47 -3.45 3.21
CA VAL A 120 -7.33 -2.00 3.05
C VAL A 120 -8.52 -1.28 3.69
N GLY A 121 -9.74 -1.75 3.43
CA GLY A 121 -10.98 -1.19 3.99
C GLY A 121 -11.01 -1.24 5.52
N ILE A 122 -10.67 -2.38 6.12
CA ILE A 122 -10.57 -2.53 7.58
C ILE A 122 -9.51 -1.59 8.15
N GLY A 123 -8.36 -1.45 7.49
CA GLY A 123 -7.30 -0.52 7.90
C GLY A 123 -7.76 0.94 7.91
N VAL A 124 -8.46 1.37 6.85
CA VAL A 124 -8.98 2.74 6.72
C VAL A 124 -10.10 3.01 7.73
N ILE A 125 -11.04 2.07 7.90
CA ILE A 125 -12.13 2.19 8.87
C ILE A 125 -11.57 2.26 10.29
N GLY A 126 -10.63 1.39 10.64
CA GLY A 126 -9.96 1.39 11.94
C GLY A 126 -9.24 2.71 12.22
N TYR A 127 -8.56 3.28 11.21
CA TYR A 127 -7.95 4.60 11.31
C TYR A 127 -9.00 5.71 11.53
N GLY A 128 -10.12 5.66 10.81
CA GLY A 128 -11.23 6.61 10.94
C GLY A 128 -11.88 6.61 12.32
N PHE A 129 -12.25 5.43 12.84
CA PHE A 129 -12.80 5.27 14.19
C PHE A 129 -11.84 5.80 15.27
N ARG A 130 -10.54 5.53 15.12
CA ARG A 130 -9.53 6.02 16.07
C ARG A 130 -9.42 7.54 16.06
N ASN A 131 -9.43 8.14 14.87
CA ASN A 131 -9.34 9.60 14.73
C ASN A 131 -10.52 10.32 15.41
N ILE A 132 -11.73 9.75 15.33
CA ILE A 132 -12.91 10.28 16.02
C ILE A 132 -12.76 10.17 17.55
N SER A 133 -12.31 9.02 18.05
CA SER A 133 -12.14 8.80 19.49
C SER A 133 -11.05 9.66 20.13
N VAL A 134 -10.03 10.07 19.37
CA VAL A 134 -9.00 10.99 19.86
C VAL A 134 -9.56 12.41 19.95
N ASN A 135 -10.33 12.85 18.94
CA ASN A 135 -10.91 14.18 18.91
C ASN A 135 -11.94 14.40 20.04
N SER A 136 -12.70 13.37 20.41
CA SER A 136 -13.70 13.43 21.49
C SER A 136 -13.11 13.50 22.90
N ILE A 137 -11.80 13.27 23.08
CA ILE A 137 -11.13 13.37 24.39
C ILE A 137 -10.44 14.74 24.56
N THR A 138 -10.25 15.47 23.46
CA THR A 138 -9.58 16.78 23.44
C THR A 138 -10.54 17.97 23.47
N GLU A 139 -11.85 17.75 23.34
CA GLU A 139 -12.93 18.73 23.62
C GLU A 139 -13.40 18.62 25.08
#